data_AF-A0A3D2B2D7-F1
#
_entry.id   AF-A0A3D2B2D7-F1
#
_cell.length_a   1.000
_cell.length_b   1.000
_cell.length_c   1.000
_cell.angle_alpha   90.00
_cell.angle_beta   90.00
_cell.angle_gamma   90.00
#
_symmetry.space_group_name_H-M   'P 1'
#
loop_
_entity.id
_entity.type
_entity.pdbx_description
1 polymer ?
#
loop_
_entity_poly.entity_id
_entity_poly.type
_entity_poly.pdbx_seq_one_letter_code
_entity_poly.pdbx_strand_id
1 'polypeptide(L)' 'IRQIIGADGLIFQDLNDLIDAVRAENPDIQQFECSVFNGIYVTKDVDQGYLDYLDSLRNDDAKAVQLANDLESLEMHNEG' A
#
# COMPACT_ATOMS: atom_id res chain seq x y z
N ILE A 1 -3.65 11.80 12.00
CA ILE A 1 -4.66 10.95 11.31
C ILE A 1 -6.08 11.37 11.72
N ARG A 2 -6.50 11.20 12.99
CA ARG A 2 -7.87 11.52 13.48
C ARG A 2 -8.47 12.83 12.95
N GLN A 3 -7.75 13.94 13.09
CA GLN A 3 -8.22 15.26 12.64
C GLN A 3 -8.29 15.38 11.12
N ILE A 4 -7.33 14.78 10.39
CA ILE A 4 -7.28 14.81 8.92
C ILE A 4 -8.53 14.14 8.35
N ILE A 5 -8.99 13.05 8.98
CA ILE A 5 -10.20 12.32 8.57
C ILE A 5 -11.48 12.86 9.24
N GLY A 6 -11.39 13.89 10.10
CA GLY A 6 -12.54 14.50 10.77
C GLY A 6 -13.23 13.66 11.84
N ALA A 7 -12.55 12.66 12.43
CA ALA A 7 -13.17 11.77 13.41
C ALA A 7 -13.10 12.33 14.84
N ASP A 8 -14.14 12.12 15.65
CA ASP A 8 -14.16 12.49 17.06
C ASP A 8 -13.21 11.62 17.90
N GLY A 9 -13.07 10.34 17.54
CA GLY A 9 -12.17 9.39 18.15
C GLY A 9 -11.40 8.60 17.09
N LEU A 10 -10.19 8.18 17.44
CA LEU A 10 -9.39 7.25 16.65
C LEU A 10 -8.56 6.40 17.60
N ILE A 11 -8.59 5.10 17.39
CA ILE A 11 -7.75 4.12 18.09
C ILE A 11 -7.25 3.11 17.06
N PHE A 12 -6.03 2.62 17.26
CA PHE A 12 -5.46 1.53 16.49
C PHE A 12 -5.36 0.30 17.38
N GLN A 13 -5.47 -0.88 16.77
CA GLN A 13 -5.13 -2.12 17.45
C GLN A 13 -3.61 -2.18 17.67
N ASP A 14 -3.20 -2.70 18.81
CA ASP A 14 -1.78 -2.97 19.05
C ASP A 14 -1.28 -4.12 18.18
N LEU A 15 -0.07 -3.98 17.62
CA LEU A 15 0.50 -5.00 16.72
C LEU A 15 0.62 -6.37 17.40
N ASN A 16 0.96 -6.40 18.69
CA ASN A 16 1.05 -7.64 19.45
C ASN A 16 -0.31 -8.32 19.59
N ASP A 17 -1.38 -7.56 19.85
CA ASP A 17 -2.74 -8.08 19.93
C ASP A 17 -3.19 -8.68 18.60
N LEU A 18 -2.82 -8.06 17.47
CA LEU A 18 -3.08 -8.61 16.14
C LEU A 18 -2.34 -9.95 15.93
N ILE A 19 -1.06 -10.02 16.32
CA ILE A 19 -0.26 -11.24 16.23
C ILE A 19 -0.87 -12.36 17.08
N ASP A 20 -1.25 -12.04 18.32
CA ASP A 20 -1.81 -13.02 19.25
C ASP A 20 -3.18 -13.50 18.81
N ALA A 21 -4.02 -12.61 18.26
CA ALA A 21 -5.32 -12.98 17.70
C ALA A 21 -5.20 -14.00 16.56
N VAL A 22 -4.22 -13.85 15.67
CA VAL A 22 -3.99 -14.81 14.58
C VAL A 22 -3.32 -16.08 15.09
N ARG A 23 -2.36 -15.96 16.01
CA ARG A 23 -1.65 -17.10 16.60
C ARG A 23 -2.54 -18.00 17.45
N ALA A 24 -3.63 -17.47 18.00
CA ALA A 24 -4.62 -18.27 18.73
C ALA A 24 -5.20 -19.41 17.87
N GLU A 25 -5.33 -19.20 16.55
CA GLU A 25 -5.83 -20.21 15.61
C GLU A 25 -4.75 -21.22 15.18
N ASN A 26 -3.47 -20.81 15.21
CA ASN A 26 -2.34 -21.71 14.94
C ASN A 26 -1.08 -21.30 15.72
N PRO A 27 -0.84 -21.93 16.88
CA PRO A 27 0.33 -21.64 17.73
C PRO A 27 1.69 -21.99 17.11
N ASP A 28 1.73 -22.81 16.05
CA ASP A 28 2.98 -23.22 15.42
C ASP A 28 3.64 -22.07 14.66
N ILE A 29 2.87 -21.05 14.26
CA ILE A 29 3.39 -19.88 13.56
C ILE A 29 4.16 -18.98 14.52
N GLN A 30 5.49 -18.94 14.36
CA GLN A 30 6.37 -18.21 15.28
C GLN A 30 6.48 -16.72 14.97
N GLN A 31 6.46 -16.35 13.69
CA GLN A 31 6.63 -14.97 13.21
C GLN A 31 5.72 -14.72 12.01
N PHE A 32 5.27 -13.48 11.88
CA PHE A 32 4.45 -13.00 10.78
C PHE A 32 5.21 -11.95 9.97
N GLU A 33 4.84 -11.81 8.70
CA GLU A 33 5.27 -10.69 7.88
C GLU A 33 4.48 -9.45 8.34
N CYS A 34 5.18 -8.50 8.98
CA CYS A 34 4.57 -7.32 9.62
C CYS A 34 5.23 -6.01 9.16
N SER A 35 5.94 -6.00 8.02
CA SER A 35 6.77 -4.89 7.58
C SER A 35 5.99 -3.58 7.44
N VAL A 36 4.73 -3.63 7.03
CA VAL A 36 3.87 -2.44 6.93
C VAL A 36 3.54 -1.80 8.28
N PHE A 37 3.65 -2.56 9.38
CA PHE A 37 3.38 -2.07 10.74
C PHE A 37 4.66 -1.65 11.47
N ASN A 38 5.78 -2.35 11.27
CA ASN A 38 7.01 -2.17 12.05
C ASN A 38 8.27 -1.87 11.22
N GLY A 39 8.18 -1.83 9.88
CA GLY A 39 9.30 -1.58 8.98
C GLY A 39 10.29 -2.75 8.82
N ILE A 40 10.01 -3.93 9.39
CA ILE A 40 10.91 -5.08 9.35
C ILE A 40 10.55 -5.96 8.14
N TYR A 41 11.25 -5.74 7.02
CA TYR A 41 11.12 -6.56 5.82
C TYR A 41 11.91 -7.86 5.98
N VAL A 42 11.23 -9.01 5.90
CA VAL A 42 11.83 -10.33 6.08
C VAL A 42 12.94 -10.64 5.06
N THR A 43 12.87 -10.05 3.87
CA THR A 43 13.84 -10.19 2.78
C THR A 43 15.12 -9.38 2.99
N LYS A 44 15.11 -8.38 3.88
CA LYS A 44 16.26 -7.54 4.27
C LYS A 44 16.93 -6.75 3.14
N ASP A 45 16.26 -6.61 2.00
CA ASP A 45 16.74 -5.93 0.79
C ASP A 45 15.91 -4.67 0.46
N VAL A 46 14.97 -4.30 1.33
CA VAL A 46 14.16 -3.10 1.19
C VAL A 46 14.86 -1.93 1.86
N ASP A 47 15.33 -0.99 1.05
CA ASP A 47 15.89 0.29 1.46
C ASP A 47 15.14 1.45 0.78
N GLN A 48 15.55 2.69 1.11
CA GLN A 48 14.93 3.87 0.51
C GLN A 48 15.11 3.93 -1.01
N GLY A 49 16.24 3.46 -1.55
CA GLY A 49 16.49 3.45 -2.99
C GLY A 49 15.55 2.51 -3.73
N TYR A 50 15.23 1.36 -3.14
CA TYR A 50 14.20 0.46 -3.66
C TYR A 50 12.81 1.09 -3.64
N LEU A 51 12.44 1.79 -2.57
CA LEU A 51 11.15 2.49 -2.50
C LEU A 51 11.05 3.62 -3.54
N ASP A 52 12.10 4.40 -3.72
CA ASP A 52 12.16 5.47 -4.74
C ASP A 52 12.04 4.89 -6.16
N TYR A 53 12.66 3.72 -6.41
CA TYR A 53 12.49 3.00 -7.66
C TYR A 53 11.03 2.58 -7.88
N LEU A 54 10.35 2.02 -6.88
CA LEU A 54 8.92 1.68 -6.99
C LEU A 54 8.03 2.90 -7.28
N ASP A 55 8.33 4.05 -6.67
CA ASP A 55 7.58 5.28 -6.92
C ASP A 55 7.80 5.81 -8.34
N SER A 56 9.00 5.63 -8.91
CA SER A 56 9.26 5.95 -10.32
C SER A 56 8.40 5.12 -11.28
N LEU A 57 8.25 3.82 -11.01
CA LEU A 57 7.38 2.93 -11.80
C LEU A 57 5.92 3.37 -11.73
N ARG A 58 5.41 3.69 -10.53
CA ARG A 58 4.04 4.19 -10.35
C ARG A 58 3.76 5.49 -11.11
N ASN A 59 4.74 6.39 -11.15
CA ASN A 59 4.63 7.64 -11.91
C ASN A 59 4.52 7.39 -13.42
N ASP A 60 5.26 6.42 -13.94
CA ASP A 60 5.21 6.08 -15.37
C ASP A 60 3.93 5.32 -15.72
N ASP A 61 3.45 4.43 -14.85
CA ASP A 61 2.14 3.77 -14.99
C ASP A 61 1.00 4.80 -15.02
N ALA A 62 1.02 5.81 -14.13
CA ALA A 62 0.02 6.86 -14.09
C ALA A 62 -0.01 7.68 -15.39
N LYS A 63 1.17 7.99 -15.97
CA LYS A 63 1.26 8.68 -17.27
C LYS A 63 0.72 7.82 -18.41
N ALA A 64 1.00 6.52 -18.39
CA ALA A 64 0.51 5.59 -19.40
C ALA A 64 -1.02 5.50 -19.37
N VAL A 65 -1.62 5.42 -18.18
CA VAL A 65 -3.08 5.45 -18.00
C VAL A 65 -3.66 6.78 -18.49
N GLN A 66 -3.04 7.91 -18.14
CA GLN A 66 -3.50 9.22 -18.62
C GLN A 66 -3.48 9.30 -20.14
N LEU A 67 -2.40 8.85 -20.78
CA LEU A 67 -2.27 8.85 -22.23
C LEU A 67 -3.35 7.99 -22.90
N ALA A 68 -3.65 6.81 -22.34
CA ALA A 68 -4.70 5.95 -22.85
C ALA A 68 -6.08 6.63 -22.78
N ASN A 69 -6.41 7.27 -21.66
CA ASN A 69 -7.66 8.01 -21.49
C ASN A 69 -7.77 9.19 -22.47
N ASP A 70 -6.67 9.90 -22.70
CA ASP A 70 -6.63 11.03 -23.64
C ASP A 70 -6.87 10.55 -25.09
N LEU A 71 -6.29 9.41 -25.48
CA LEU A 71 -6.50 8.81 -26.80
C LEU A 71 -7.94 8.33 -26.99
N GLU A 72 -8.50 7.61 -26.01
CA GLU A 72 -9.91 7.17 -26.04
C GLU A 72 -10.88 8.35 -26.15
N SER A 73 -10.60 9.44 -25.42
CA SER A 73 -11.37 10.67 -25.54
C SER A 73 -11.31 11.25 -26.96
N LEU A 74 -10.15 11.25 -27.62
CA LEU A 74 -10.02 11.78 -28.99
C LEU A 74 -10.72 10.89 -30.02
N GLU A 75 -10.70 9.57 -29.85
CA GLU A 75 -11.42 8.63 -30.72
C GLU A 75 -12.93 8.84 -30.66
N MET A 76 -13.52 9.02 -29.47
CA MET A 76 -14.96 9.28 -29.31
C MET A 76 -15.44 10.56 -30.00
N HIS A 77 -14.59 11.59 -30.12
CA HIS A 77 -14.95 12.86 -30.77
C HIS A 77 -14.85 12.81 -32.29
N ASN A 78 -14.15 11.81 -32.85
CA ASN A 78 -13.96 11.66 -34.29
C ASN A 78 -15.03 10.77 -34.96
N GLU A 79 -15.93 10.15 -34.18
CA GLU A 79 -17.04 9.32 -34.70
C GLU A 79 -18.39 10.07 -34.85
N GLY A 80 -18.39 11.42 -34.78
CA GLY A 80 -19.57 12.28 -35.00
C GLY A 80 -19.45 13.14 -36.26
#